data_AF-A0A1X7T442-F1
#
_entry.id   AF-A0A1X7T442-F1
#
_cell.length_a   1.000
_cell.length_b   1.000
_cell.length_c   1.000
_cell.angle_alpha   90.00
_cell.angle_beta   90.00
_cell.angle_gamma   90.00
#
_symmetry.space_group_name_H-M   'P 1'
#
loop_
_entity.id
_entity.type
_entity.pdbx_description
1 polymer ?
#
loop_
_entity_poly.entity_id
_entity_poly.type
_entity_poly.pdbx_seq_one_letter_code
_entity_poly.pdbx_strand_id
1 'polypeptide(L)' 'MVEGDIALIVSARRGDYETVKVLLDNGADPNIGQEWEYPIPLIKAAIEGHTNVVELLLSKGADPNIIDG' A
#
# COMPACT_ATOMS: atom_id res chain seq x y z
N MET A 1 13.06 2.06 -6.06
CA MET A 1 11.93 1.12 -6.08
C MET A 1 12.31 -0.09 -6.89
N VAL A 2 12.28 -1.27 -6.30
CA VAL A 2 12.31 -2.55 -7.03
C VAL A 2 10.92 -2.83 -7.60
N GLU A 3 10.79 -3.72 -8.59
CA GLU A 3 9.50 -4.01 -9.25
C GLU A 3 8.38 -4.41 -8.26
N GLY A 4 8.74 -5.05 -7.14
CA GLY A 4 7.79 -5.40 -6.06
C GLY A 4 7.18 -4.19 -5.34
N ASP A 5 7.93 -3.08 -5.22
CA ASP A 5 7.48 -1.84 -4.58
C ASP A 5 6.33 -1.21 -5.38
N ILE A 6 6.47 -1.20 -6.71
CA ILE A 6 5.47 -0.67 -7.63
C ILE A 6 4.24 -1.57 -7.64
N ALA A 7 4.42 -2.90 -7.54
CA ALA A 7 3.32 -3.85 -7.54
C ALA A 7 2.36 -3.63 -6.36
N LEU A 8 2.88 -3.34 -5.16
CA LEU A 8 2.04 -3.08 -3.98
C LEU A 8 1.23 -1.78 -4.15
N ILE A 9 1.86 -0.72 -4.65
CA ILE A 9 1.19 0.56 -4.89
C ILE A 9 0.07 0.41 -5.93
N VAL A 10 0.35 -0.24 -7.06
CA VAL A 10 -0.61 -0.39 -8.15
C VAL A 10 -1.78 -1.28 -7.74
N SER A 11 -1.50 -2.40 -7.07
CA SER A 11 -2.56 -3.30 -6.56
C SER A 11 -3.41 -2.62 -5.50
N ALA A 12 -2.81 -1.83 -4.60
CA ALA A 12 -3.55 -1.06 -3.61
C ALA A 12 -4.47 0.00 -4.24
N ARG A 13 -3.96 0.76 -5.23
CA ARG A 13 -4.76 1.72 -6.00
C ARG A 13 -5.92 1.06 -6.77
N ARG A 14 -5.78 -0.20 -7.17
CA ARG A 14 -6.82 -0.94 -7.91
C ARG A 14 -7.79 -1.69 -7.00
N GLY A 15 -7.56 -1.71 -5.69
CA GLY A 15 -8.38 -2.48 -4.75
C GLY A 15 -8.16 -3.99 -4.84
N ASP A 16 -7.03 -4.42 -5.40
CA ASP A 16 -6.72 -5.83 -5.62
C ASP A 16 -6.22 -6.50 -4.33
N TYR A 17 -7.17 -6.87 -3.49
CA TYR A 17 -6.93 -7.44 -2.16
C TYR A 17 -6.00 -8.65 -2.17
N GLU A 18 -6.22 -9.61 -3.08
CA GLU A 18 -5.43 -10.85 -3.09
C GLU A 18 -3.98 -10.59 -3.48
N THR A 19 -3.74 -9.72 -4.47
CA THR A 19 -2.38 -9.32 -4.84
C THR A 19 -1.69 -8.56 -3.71
N VAL A 20 -2.37 -7.61 -3.08
CA VAL A 20 -1.83 -6.88 -1.91
C VAL A 20 -1.45 -7.86 -0.79
N LYS A 21 -2.31 -8.83 -0.50
CA LYS A 21 -2.08 -9.83 0.54
C LYS A 21 -0.86 -10.69 0.24
N VAL A 22 -0.73 -11.23 -0.98
CA VAL A 22 0.42 -12.05 -1.38
C VAL A 22 1.72 -11.27 -1.27
N LEU A 23 1.75 -10.01 -1.70
CA LEU A 23 2.95 -9.17 -1.63
C LEU A 23 3.38 -8.92 -0.18
N LEU A 24 2.42 -8.56 0.70
CA LEU A 24 2.69 -8.31 2.11
C LEU A 24 3.09 -9.60 2.85
N ASP A 25 2.47 -10.74 2.54
CA ASP A 25 2.84 -12.05 3.09
C ASP A 25 4.26 -12.49 2.67
N ASN A 26 4.77 -11.98 1.54
CA ASN A 26 6.14 -12.21 1.07
C ASN A 26 7.13 -11.10 1.50
N GLY A 27 6.73 -10.24 2.44
CA GLY A 27 7.63 -9.26 3.05
C GLY A 27 7.77 -7.95 2.29
N ALA A 28 6.84 -7.62 1.38
CA ALA A 28 6.76 -6.26 0.84
C ALA A 28 6.52 -5.25 1.97
N ASP A 29 7.21 -4.11 1.91
CA ASP A 29 7.06 -3.05 2.90
C ASP A 29 5.70 -2.33 2.71
N PRO A 30 4.76 -2.40 3.67
CA PRO A 30 3.48 -1.69 3.58
C PRO A 30 3.62 -0.16 3.53
N ASN A 31 4.78 0.35 3.96
CA ASN A 31 5.12 1.76 4.06
C ASN A 31 6.00 2.24 2.89
N ILE A 32 6.09 1.45 1.82
CA ILE A 32 6.88 1.82 0.65
C ILE A 32 6.43 3.16 0.06
N GLY A 33 7.39 3.97 -0.39
CA GLY A 33 7.14 5.31 -0.93
C GLY A 33 7.11 6.43 0.12
N GLN A 34 7.46 6.16 1.39
CA GLN A 34 7.56 7.17 2.45
C GLN A 34 8.59 8.29 2.21
N GLU A 35 9.55 8.13 1.29
CA GLU A 35 10.53 9.18 0.97
C GLU A 35 10.03 10.07 -0.19
N TRP A 36 9.53 11.25 0.20
CA TRP A 36 9.49 12.54 -0.50
C TRP A 36 8.86 12.70 -1.90
N GLU A 37 8.38 11.66 -2.58
CA GLU A 37 7.74 11.89 -3.88
C GLU A 37 6.87 10.73 -4.40
N TYR A 38 6.73 9.63 -3.65
CA TYR A 38 6.14 8.39 -4.17
C TYR A 38 4.80 8.01 -3.52
N PRO A 39 3.84 7.52 -4.32
CA PRO A 39 2.51 7.15 -3.86
C PRO A 39 2.54 6.02 -2.83
N ILE A 40 2.11 6.32 -1.61
CA ILE A 40 1.97 5.35 -0.52
C ILE A 40 0.78 4.42 -0.77
N PRO A 41 0.92 3.08 -0.66
CA PRO A 41 -0.16 2.12 -0.91
C PRO A 41 -1.44 2.45 -0.11
N LEU A 42 -1.29 2.80 1.16
CA LEU A 42 -2.39 3.15 2.06
C LEU A 42 -3.18 4.36 1.57
N ILE A 43 -2.48 5.44 1.16
CA ILE A 43 -3.10 6.66 0.63
C ILE A 43 -3.87 6.34 -0.66
N LYS A 44 -3.29 5.54 -1.56
CA LYS A 44 -3.98 5.18 -2.82
C LYS A 44 -5.22 4.33 -2.59
N ALA A 45 -5.16 3.34 -1.71
CA ALA A 45 -6.34 2.54 -1.35
C ALA A 45 -7.43 3.40 -0.69
N ALA A 46 -7.04 4.35 0.16
CA ALA A 46 -7.97 5.25 0.84
C ALA A 46 -8.65 6.25 -0.12
N ILE A 47 -7.89 6.88 -1.03
CA ILE A 47 -8.43 7.83 -2.03
C ILE A 47 -9.47 7.14 -2.93
N GLU A 48 -9.19 5.91 -3.35
CA GLU A 48 -10.07 5.14 -4.24
C GLU A 48 -11.22 4.41 -3.50
N GLY A 49 -11.27 4.51 -2.16
CA GLY A 49 -12.35 3.94 -1.34
C GLY A 49 -12.29 2.43 -1.15
N HIS A 50 -11.11 1.81 -1.28
CA HIS A 50 -10.93 0.36 -1.14
C HIS A 50 -10.74 -0.04 0.34
N THR A 51 -11.81 0.01 1.12
CA THR A 51 -11.78 -0.22 2.59
C THR A 51 -11.14 -1.56 2.98
N ASN A 52 -11.41 -2.63 2.24
CA ASN A 52 -10.82 -3.95 2.50
C ASN A 52 -9.29 -3.96 2.34
N VAL A 53 -8.76 -3.20 1.39
CA VAL A 53 -7.32 -3.04 1.18
C VAL A 53 -6.70 -2.13 2.24
N VAL A 54 -7.42 -1.07 2.64
CA VAL A 54 -7.00 -0.20 3.75
C VAL A 54 -6.85 -1.00 5.05
N GLU A 55 -7.87 -1.79 5.41
CA GLU A 55 -7.85 -2.66 6.58
C GLU A 55 -6.68 -3.66 6.52
N LEU A 56 -6.44 -4.25 5.36
CA LEU A 56 -5.32 -5.18 5.16
C LEU A 56 -3.96 -4.50 5.36
N LEU A 57 -3.73 -3.35 4.74
CA LEU A 57 -2.47 -2.60 4.88
C LEU A 57 -2.22 -2.20 6.34
N LEU A 58 -3.25 -1.71 7.04
CA LEU A 58 -3.17 -1.38 8.47
C LEU A 58 -2.85 -2.62 9.32
N SER A 59 -3.50 -3.76 9.03
CA SER A 59 -3.22 -5.03 9.73
C SER A 59 -1.78 -5.54 9.53
N LYS A 60 -1.13 -5.10 8.44
CA LYS A 60 0.25 -5.44 8.09
C LYS A 60 1.27 -4.39 8.52
N GLY A 61 0.86 -3.36 9.25
CA GLY A 61 1.76 -2.35 9.84
C GLY A 61 1.97 -1.10 8.99
N ALA A 62 1.06 -0.81 8.04
CA ALA A 62 1.04 0.51 7.41
C ALA A 62 0.78 1.61 8.45
N ASP A 63 1.55 2.68 8.43
CA ASP A 63 1.34 3.82 9.33
C ASP A 63 0.18 4.70 8.83
N PRO A 64 -0.90 4.87 9.61
CA PRO A 64 -2.05 5.70 9.22
C PRO A 64 -1.78 7.20 9.24
N ASN A 65 -0.67 7.64 9.85
CA ASN A 65 -0.34 9.06 9.98
C ASN A 65 0.59 9.55 8.88
N ILE A 66 0.88 8.72 7.88
CA ILE A 66 1.70 9.15 6.76
C ILE A 66 0.93 10.19 5.96
N ILE A 67 1.56 11.34 5.78
CA ILE A 67 1.06 12.45 4.98
C ILE A 67 1.79 12.47 3.63
N ASP A 68 1.05 12.75 2.57
CA ASP A 68 1.61 13.13 1.27
C ASP A 68 2.21 14.54 1.46
N GLY A 69 3.54 14.62 1.56
CA GLY A 69 4.29 15.86 1.82
C GLY A 69 4.59 16.63 0.55
#